data_AF-A0A087SXK9-F1
#
_entry.id   AF-A0A087SXK9-F1
#
_cell.length_a   1.000
_cell.length_b   1.000
_cell.length_c   1.000
_cell.angle_alpha   90.00
_cell.angle_beta   90.00
_cell.angle_gamma   90.00
#
_symmetry.space_group_name_H-M   'P 1'
#
loop_
_entity.id
_entity.type
_entity.pdbx_description
1 polymer ?
#
loop_
_entity_poly.entity_id
_entity_poly.type
_entity_poly.pdbx_seq_one_letter_code
_entity_poly.pdbx_strand_id
1 'polypeptide(L)' 'MKQAMLKLCSELKDDAVSLVDVIAPPDFILNSALGKSDGQVYKNLYTAIIQTPGSLDRAPWWKDFLQKPKVHSLQAKL' A
#
# COMPACT_ATOMS: atom_id res chain seq x y z
N MET A 1 -20.67 27.03 -6.29
CA MET A 1 -19.44 26.60 -5.57
C MET A 1 -18.93 25.24 -6.04
N LYS A 2 -19.66 24.12 -5.85
CA LYS A 2 -19.18 22.78 -6.24
C LYS A 2 -18.67 22.67 -7.69
N GLN A 3 -19.39 23.22 -8.66
CA GLN A 3 -18.96 23.16 -10.06
C GLN A 3 -17.67 23.95 -10.33
N ALA A 4 -17.45 25.07 -9.64
CA ALA A 4 -16.21 25.84 -9.78
C ALA A 4 -15.01 25.04 -9.25
N MET A 5 -15.18 24.30 -8.14
CA MET A 5 -14.12 23.41 -7.62
C MET A 5 -13.80 22.28 -8.59
N LEU A 6 -14.81 21.62 -9.16
CA LEU A 6 -14.60 20.54 -10.13
C LEU A 6 -13.94 21.05 -11.42
N LYS A 7 -14.30 22.25 -11.87
CA LYS A 7 -13.65 22.91 -13.02
C LYS A 7 -12.16 23.12 -12.75
N LEU A 8 -11.83 23.66 -11.57
CA LEU A 8 -10.43 23.88 -11.18
C LEU A 8 -9.64 22.57 -11.05
N CYS A 9 -10.23 21.51 -10.47
CA CYS A 9 -9.58 20.20 -10.42
C CYS A 9 -9.33 19.61 -11.81
N SER A 10 -10.25 19.85 -12.76
CA SER A 10 -10.07 19.42 -14.15
C SER A 10 -8.97 20.20 -14.86
N GLU A 11 -8.84 21.49 -14.57
CA GLU A 11 -7.79 22.36 -15.13
C GLU A 11 -6.41 21.98 -14.58
N LEU A 12 -6.29 21.65 -13.29
CA LEU A 12 -5.02 21.29 -12.65
C LEU A 12 -4.55 19.86 -12.94
N LYS A 13 -5.41 19.01 -13.51
CA LYS A 13 -5.15 17.58 -13.67
C LYS A 13 -3.89 17.29 -14.47
N ASP A 14 -3.70 18.01 -15.57
CA ASP A 14 -2.61 17.73 -16.53
C ASP A 14 -1.25 18.18 -15.98
N ASP A 15 -1.22 19.20 -15.12
CA ASP A 15 -0.01 19.73 -14.48
C ASP A 15 0.25 19.17 -13.07
N ALA A 16 -0.67 18.35 -12.54
CA ALA A 16 -0.64 17.91 -11.14
C ALA A 16 0.67 17.20 -10.76
N VAL A 17 1.24 16.39 -11.65
CA VAL A 17 2.51 15.67 -11.41
C VAL A 17 3.67 16.66 -11.34
N SER A 18 3.80 17.53 -12.34
CA SER A 18 4.84 18.56 -12.40
C SER A 18 4.83 19.49 -11.18
N LEU A 19 3.64 19.88 -10.71
CA LEU A 19 3.48 20.72 -9.53
C LEU A 19 3.95 20.02 -8.25
N VAL A 20 3.69 18.71 -8.13
CA VAL A 20 4.16 17.91 -6.99
C VAL A 20 5.66 17.69 -7.06
N ASP A 21 6.22 17.45 -8.25
CA ASP A 21 7.67 17.21 -8.43
C ASP A 21 8.53 18.41 -8.00
N VAL A 22 8.04 19.65 -8.16
CA VAL A 22 8.75 20.86 -7.72
C VAL A 22 8.98 20.89 -6.21
N ILE A 23 8.07 20.32 -5.43
CA ILE A 23 8.12 20.32 -3.96
C ILE A 23 8.55 18.97 -3.38
N ALA A 24 8.66 17.93 -4.21
CA ALA A 24 8.95 16.58 -3.77
C ALA A 24 10.36 16.50 -3.16
N PRO A 25 10.50 15.98 -1.93
CA PRO A 25 11.82 15.69 -1.40
C PRO A 25 12.43 14.49 -2.14
N PRO A 26 13.77 14.32 -2.10
CA PRO A 26 14.43 13.13 -2.65
C PRO A 26 13.82 11.81 -2.15
N ASP A 27 13.81 10.78 -3.00
CA ASP A 27 13.16 9.48 -2.71
C ASP A 27 13.61 8.82 -1.40
N PHE A 28 14.86 9.02 -0.98
CA PHE A 28 15.38 8.46 0.27
C PHE A 28 14.78 9.13 1.52
N ILE A 29 14.36 10.41 1.40
CA ILE A 29 13.66 11.14 2.45
C ILE A 29 12.17 10.77 2.43
N LEU A 30 11.57 10.69 1.24
CA LEU A 30 10.17 10.32 1.08
C LEU A 30 9.91 8.88 1.57
N ASN A 31 10.87 7.98 1.35
CA ASN A 31 10.86 6.59 1.81
C ASN A 31 9.54 5.86 1.50
N SER A 32 9.02 6.08 0.29
CA SER A 32 7.74 5.53 -0.16
C SER A 32 7.91 4.67 -1.40
N ALA A 33 7.47 3.42 -1.33
CA ALA A 33 7.46 2.52 -2.48
C ALA A 33 6.47 2.96 -3.58
N LEU A 34 5.38 3.64 -3.19
CA LEU A 34 4.35 4.12 -4.12
C LEU A 34 4.71 5.46 -4.74
N GLY A 35 5.35 6.34 -3.97
CA GLY A 35 5.69 7.71 -4.37
C GLY A 35 7.07 7.87 -4.98
N LYS A 36 7.71 6.78 -5.39
CA LYS A 36 9.08 6.83 -5.92
C LYS A 36 9.12 7.50 -7.30
N SER A 37 10.10 8.36 -7.51
CA SER A 37 10.26 9.16 -8.73
C SER A 37 10.41 8.37 -10.05
N ASP A 38 10.80 7.09 -9.99
CA ASP A 38 10.99 6.24 -11.18
C ASP A 38 9.69 5.74 -11.85
N GLY A 39 8.53 6.01 -11.25
CA GLY A 39 7.21 5.61 -11.74
C GLY A 39 6.94 4.09 -11.75
N GLN A 40 7.87 3.26 -11.29
CA GLN A 40 7.76 1.80 -11.31
C GLN A 40 7.05 1.24 -10.07
N VAL A 41 5.83 1.72 -9.81
CA VAL A 41 5.05 1.49 -8.58
C VAL A 41 5.01 0.01 -8.17
N TYR A 42 4.61 -0.89 -9.07
CA TYR A 42 4.48 -2.32 -8.74
C TYR A 42 5.82 -2.99 -8.42
N LYS A 43 6.87 -2.62 -9.15
CA LYS A 43 8.22 -3.15 -8.91
C LYS A 43 8.75 -2.69 -7.55
N ASN A 44 8.57 -1.41 -7.23
CA ASN A 44 8.98 -0.85 -5.95
C ASN A 44 8.20 -1.45 -4.79
N LEU A 45 6.89 -1.62 -4.95
CA LEU A 45 6.04 -2.27 -3.94
C LEU A 45 6.46 -3.72 -3.71
N TYR A 46 6.64 -4.49 -4.79
CA TYR A 46 7.12 -5.87 -4.69
C TYR A 46 8.48 -5.94 -3.99
N THR A 47 9.41 -5.07 -4.39
CA THR A 47 10.75 -4.99 -3.79
C THR A 47 10.67 -4.69 -2.29
N ALA A 48 9.86 -3.71 -1.88
CA ALA A 48 9.67 -3.36 -0.49
C ALA A 48 9.09 -4.52 0.34
N ILE A 49 8.13 -5.25 -0.21
CA ILE A 49 7.53 -6.42 0.46
C ILE A 49 8.59 -7.50 0.67
N ILE A 50 9.31 -7.90 -0.39
CA ILE A 50 10.28 -9.01 -0.33
C ILE A 50 11.51 -8.67 0.51
N GLN A 51 11.92 -7.40 0.55
CA GLN A 51 13.02 -6.93 1.40
C GLN A 51 12.62 -6.79 2.88
N THR A 52 11.32 -6.84 3.20
CA THR A 52 10.87 -6.78 4.59
C THR A 52 11.31 -8.04 5.33
N PRO A 53 11.97 -7.93 6.50
CA PRO A 53 12.38 -9.09 7.29
C PRO A 53 11.20 -9.98 7.64
N GLY A 54 11.35 -11.30 7.45
CA GLY A 54 10.28 -12.27 7.73
C GLY A 54 9.17 -12.33 6.68
N SER A 55 9.23 -11.56 5.58
CA SER A 55 8.22 -11.56 4.52
C SER A 55 8.11 -12.90 3.78
N LEU A 56 9.23 -13.60 3.63
CA LEU A 56 9.30 -14.93 3.02
C LEU A 56 9.26 -16.06 4.05
N ASP A 57 9.32 -15.72 5.33
CA ASP A 57 9.31 -16.70 6.40
C ASP A 57 7.89 -17.08 6.77
N ARG A 58 7.78 -18.24 7.41
CA ARG A 58 6.50 -18.65 7.97
C ARG A 58 6.19 -17.80 9.20
N ALA A 59 4.96 -17.28 9.27
CA ALA A 59 4.50 -16.49 10.42
C ALA A 59 4.73 -17.24 11.75
N PRO A 60 5.21 -16.60 12.83
CA PRO A 60 5.61 -17.30 14.07
C PRO A 60 4.52 -18.20 14.68
N TRP A 61 3.26 -17.82 14.54
CA TRP A 61 2.07 -18.48 15.07
C TRP A 61 1.52 -19.60 14.16
N TRP A 62 2.18 -19.93 13.06
CA TRP A 62 1.65 -20.91 12.10
C TRP A 62 1.32 -22.29 12.70
N LYS A 63 2.05 -22.69 13.75
CA LYS A 63 1.87 -23.97 14.42
C LYS A 63 0.57 -24.01 15.22
N ASP A 64 0.06 -22.86 15.64
CA ASP A 64 -1.16 -22.73 16.44
C ASP A 64 -2.40 -23.14 15.64
N PHE A 65 -2.31 -23.13 14.30
CA PHE A 65 -3.38 -23.52 13.38
C PHE A 65 -3.25 -24.95 12.84
N LEU A 66 -2.30 -25.75 13.33
CA LEU A 66 -2.16 -27.14 12.89
C LEU A 66 -3.31 -28.03 13.36
N GLN A 67 -3.97 -27.65 14.45
CA GLN A 67 -5.18 -28.33 14.94
C GLN A 67 -6.42 -27.67 14.34
N LYS A 68 -6.77 -28.05 13.12
CA LYS A 68 -8.02 -27.58 12.48
C LYS A 68 -9.21 -28.02 13.34
N PRO A 69 -10.07 -27.09 13.81
CA PRO A 69 -11.30 -27.49 14.49
C PRO A 69 -12.16 -28.34 13.55
N LYS A 70 -12.80 -29.38 14.08
CA LYS A 70 -13.73 -30.19 13.29
C LYS A 70 -14.85 -29.27 12.82
N VAL A 71 -15.12 -29.29 11.51
CA VAL A 71 -16.25 -28.56 10.93
C VAL A 71 -17.50 -28.97 11.70
N HIS A 72 -18.19 -28.00 12.31
CA HIS A 72 -19.37 -28.16 13.20
C HIS A 72 -19.09 -28.52 14.67
N SER A 73 -17.86 -28.38 15.18
CA SER A 73 -17.56 -28.62 16.60
C SER A 73 -17.99 -27.51 17.56
N LEU A 74 -18.30 -26.32 17.04
CA LEU A 74 -18.77 -25.21 17.85
C LEU A 74 -20.30 -25.27 17.93
N GLN A 75 -20.82 -25.68 19.09
CA GLN A 75 -22.23 -25.49 19.42
C GLN A 75 -22.40 -24.04 19.89
N ALA A 76 -23.33 -23.30 19.28
CA ALA A 76 -23.71 -21.99 19.78
C ALA A 76 -24.20 -22.15 21.22
N LYS A 77 -23.57 -21.44 22.17
CA LYS A 77 -24.13 -21.31 23.51
C LYS A 77 -25.37 -20.43 23.40
N LEU A 78 -26.54 -21.04 23.51
CA LEU A 78 -27.80 -20.39 23.88
C LEU A 78 -27.80 -20.13 25.39
#